data_AF-A0A495IV89-F1
#
_entry.id   AF-A0A495IV89-F1
#
_cell.length_a   1.000
_cell.length_b   1.000
_cell.length_c   1.000
_cell.angle_alpha   90.00
_cell.angle_beta   90.00
_cell.angle_gamma   90.00
#
_symmetry.space_group_name_H-M   'P 1'
#
loop_
_entity.id
_entity.type
_entity.pdbx_description
1 polymer ?
#
loop_
_entity_poly.entity_id
_entity_poly.type
_entity_poly.pdbx_seq_one_letter_code
_entity_poly.pdbx_strand_id
1 'polypeptide(L)'
;MSQSNDDPAAPNQKFTSEGPPESLPIGTAVDIDNDGPGVIIEDFGPLPDHAVADLGNGEQIRPRRYAVVRDDDGTVTFANEKQLHTATTDNSKGDPDPQ
;
A
#
# COMPACT_ATOMS: atom_id res chain seq x y z
N MET A 1 43.67 -2.28 7.93
CA MET A 1 42.57 -3.13 7.46
C MET A 1 41.29 -2.42 7.84
N SER A 2 40.61 -1.80 6.89
CA SER A 2 39.31 -1.15 7.13
C SER A 2 38.26 -2.04 6.50
N GLN A 3 37.42 -2.68 7.31
CA GLN A 3 36.25 -3.40 6.83
C GLN A 3 35.16 -2.36 6.56
N SER A 4 34.77 -2.25 5.29
CA SER A 4 33.55 -1.59 4.84
C SER A 4 32.36 -2.38 5.37
N ASN A 5 31.52 -1.75 6.19
CA ASN A 5 30.20 -2.28 6.50
C ASN A 5 29.34 -2.01 5.28
N ASP A 6 29.16 -3.04 4.44
CA ASP A 6 28.13 -3.06 3.41
C ASP A 6 26.77 -3.10 4.13
N ASP A 7 26.05 -1.97 4.13
CA ASP A 7 24.62 -1.95 4.47
C ASP A 7 23.89 -2.95 3.56
N PRO A 8 23.04 -3.86 4.08
CA PRO A 8 22.23 -4.68 3.22
C PRO A 8 21.25 -3.79 2.47
N ALA A 9 21.46 -3.65 1.16
CA ALA A 9 20.55 -2.96 0.26
C ALA A 9 19.13 -3.49 0.48
N ALA A 10 18.19 -2.59 0.82
CA ALA A 10 16.78 -2.92 0.88
C ALA A 10 16.35 -3.57 -0.45
N PRO A 11 15.61 -4.70 -0.42
CA PRO A 11 15.24 -5.40 -1.64
C PRO A 11 14.42 -4.49 -2.55
N ASN A 12 14.79 -4.41 -3.83
CA ASN A 12 14.08 -3.66 -4.87
C ASN A 12 12.69 -4.29 -5.10
N GLN A 13 11.67 -3.76 -4.42
CA GLN A 13 10.27 -4.14 -4.60
C GLN A 13 9.74 -3.52 -5.90
N LYS A 14 9.20 -4.33 -6.81
CA LYS A 14 8.56 -3.87 -8.05
C LYS A 14 7.04 -4.05 -7.91
N PHE A 15 6.32 -2.93 -7.86
CA PHE A 15 4.86 -2.90 -7.80
C PHE A 15 4.27 -3.29 -9.17
N THR A 16 3.30 -4.21 -9.20
CA THR A 16 2.51 -4.52 -10.41
C THR A 16 1.04 -4.67 -10.06
N SER A 17 0.19 -4.02 -10.83
CA SER A 17 -1.26 -4.00 -10.67
C SER A 17 -1.93 -5.22 -11.30
N GLU A 18 -2.11 -6.29 -10.52
CA GLU A 18 -3.16 -7.27 -10.84
C GLU A 18 -4.48 -6.81 -10.21
N GLY A 19 -5.62 -7.11 -10.85
CA GLY A 19 -6.95 -6.54 -10.58
C GLY A 19 -7.44 -6.64 -9.13
N PRO A 20 -8.52 -5.90 -8.78
CA PRO A 20 -8.85 -5.58 -7.40
C PRO A 20 -9.02 -6.83 -6.53
N PRO A 21 -8.15 -7.08 -5.54
CA PRO A 21 -8.33 -8.18 -4.62
C PRO A 21 -9.65 -8.04 -3.86
N GLU A 22 -10.28 -9.17 -3.54
CA GLU A 22 -11.35 -9.22 -2.56
C GLU A 22 -10.84 -8.66 -1.22
N SER A 23 -10.94 -7.35 -1.00
CA SER A 23 -10.48 -6.70 0.23
C SER A 23 -8.97 -6.82 0.50
N LEU A 24 -8.29 -5.71 0.72
CA LEU A 24 -6.93 -5.77 1.28
C LEU A 24 -7.01 -6.03 2.80
N PRO A 25 -6.33 -7.05 3.34
CA PRO A 25 -6.35 -7.34 4.77
C PRO A 25 -5.75 -6.21 5.63
N ILE A 26 -6.23 -6.08 6.87
CA ILE A 26 -5.55 -5.28 7.90
C ILE A 26 -4.17 -5.87 8.18
N GLY A 27 -3.16 -5.03 8.34
CA GLY A 27 -1.76 -5.40 8.50
C GLY A 27 -1.01 -5.58 7.19
N THR A 28 -1.69 -5.47 6.04
CA THR A 28 -1.02 -5.49 4.74
C THR A 28 -0.20 -4.21 4.53
N ALA A 29 1.08 -4.39 4.19
CA ALA A 29 1.96 -3.31 3.74
C ALA A 29 1.59 -2.89 2.30
N VAL A 30 1.48 -1.59 2.08
CA VAL A 30 1.05 -0.98 0.82
C VAL A 30 1.90 0.24 0.51
N ASP A 31 2.03 0.57 -0.76
CA ASP A 31 2.46 1.89 -1.21
C ASP A 31 1.21 2.71 -1.58
N ILE A 32 1.13 3.94 -1.06
CA ILE A 32 0.01 4.86 -1.27
C ILE A 32 0.42 5.87 -2.35
N ASP A 33 -0.40 6.04 -3.37
CA ASP A 33 -0.18 7.02 -4.44
C ASP A 33 0.20 8.42 -3.89
N ASN A 34 1.43 8.85 -4.17
CA ASN A 34 2.02 10.14 -3.76
C ASN A 34 2.29 10.33 -2.26
N ASP A 35 1.93 9.38 -1.40
CA ASP A 35 2.13 9.44 0.05
C ASP A 35 3.18 8.43 0.58
N GLY A 36 3.59 7.47 -0.26
CA GLY A 36 4.65 6.51 0.05
C GLY A 36 4.16 5.29 0.85
N PRO A 37 5.08 4.55 1.51
CA PRO A 37 4.76 3.28 2.14
C PRO A 37 3.99 3.44 3.46
N GLY A 38 3.15 2.45 3.75
CA GLY A 38 2.42 2.34 5.01
C GLY A 38 1.77 0.97 5.22
N VAL A 39 1.00 0.86 6.30
CA VAL A 39 0.30 -0.37 6.68
C VAL A 39 -1.19 -0.11 6.90
N ILE A 40 -2.04 -0.94 6.30
CA ILE A 40 -3.50 -0.87 6.50
C ILE A 40 -3.81 -1.19 7.96
N ILE A 41 -4.53 -0.30 8.64
CA ILE A 41 -4.98 -0.49 10.03
C ILE A 41 -6.49 -0.68 10.16
N GLU A 42 -7.26 -0.32 9.13
CA GLU A 42 -8.71 -0.48 9.11
C GLU A 42 -9.24 -0.59 7.68
N ASP A 43 -10.28 -1.41 7.52
CA ASP A 43 -11.10 -1.52 6.31
C ASP A 43 -12.58 -1.26 6.65
N PHE A 44 -13.10 -0.11 6.20
CA PHE A 44 -14.49 0.28 6.41
C PHE A 44 -15.49 -0.45 5.51
N GLY A 45 -15.03 -1.36 4.66
CA GLY A 45 -15.85 -2.20 3.79
C GLY A 45 -16.26 -1.55 2.47
N PRO A 46 -17.17 -2.18 1.72
CA PRO A 46 -17.56 -1.73 0.40
C PRO A 46 -18.23 -0.35 0.45
N LEU A 47 -17.81 0.53 -0.47
CA LEU A 47 -18.38 1.86 -0.63
C LEU A 47 -19.58 1.81 -1.60
N PRO A 48 -20.63 2.63 -1.40
CA PRO A 48 -21.71 2.74 -2.38
C PRO A 48 -21.20 3.32 -3.72
N ASP A 49 -21.62 2.74 -4.85
CA ASP A 49 -21.13 3.06 -6.20
C ASP A 49 -21.21 4.55 -6.58
N HIS A 50 -22.18 5.26 -6.01
CA HIS A 50 -22.46 6.67 -6.26
C HIS A 50 -22.39 7.53 -4.99
N ALA A 51 -21.66 7.07 -3.96
CA ALA A 51 -21.46 7.86 -2.75
C ALA A 51 -20.67 9.13 -3.07
N VAL A 52 -21.37 10.26 -3.00
CA VAL A 52 -20.84 11.61 -3.13
C VAL A 52 -21.52 12.46 -2.07
N ALA A 53 -20.74 13.21 -1.30
CA ALA A 53 -21.26 14.24 -0.42
C ALA A 53 -20.93 15.61 -1.02
N ASP A 54 -21.94 16.48 -1.11
CA ASP A 54 -21.79 17.88 -1.48
C ASP A 54 -21.63 18.71 -0.19
N LEU A 55 -20.58 19.52 -0.13
CA LEU A 55 -20.27 20.35 1.04
C LEU A 55 -21.02 21.70 1.04
N GLY A 56 -21.86 21.96 0.04
CA GLY A 56 -22.66 23.18 -0.10
C GLY A 56 -21.89 24.37 -0.70
N ASN A 57 -20.61 24.20 -1.01
CA ASN A 57 -19.74 25.15 -1.70
C ASN A 57 -19.46 24.74 -3.16
N GLY A 58 -20.15 23.71 -3.68
CA GLY A 58 -19.90 23.12 -5.00
C GLY A 58 -18.76 22.10 -5.03
N GLU A 59 -18.10 21.86 -3.90
CA GLU A 59 -17.11 20.79 -3.74
C GLU A 59 -17.82 19.47 -3.43
N GLN A 60 -17.41 18.43 -4.17
CA GLN A 60 -17.89 17.07 -3.99
C GLN A 60 -16.78 16.21 -3.42
N ILE A 61 -17.07 15.52 -2.32
CA ILE A 61 -16.15 14.56 -1.70
C ILE A 61 -16.71 13.14 -1.84
N ARG A 62 -15.80 12.17 -1.88
CA ARG A 62 -16.13 10.74 -1.92
C ARG A 62 -15.55 10.05 -0.69
N PRO A 63 -16.25 9.06 -0.11
CA PRO A 63 -15.70 8.29 0.99
C PRO A 63 -14.47 7.48 0.54
N ARG A 64 -13.66 7.11 1.53
CA ARG A 64 -12.46 6.28 1.36
C ARG A 64 -12.59 5.03 2.21
N ARG A 65 -12.17 3.89 1.67
CA ARG A 65 -12.39 2.57 2.28
C ARG A 65 -11.39 2.21 3.37
N TYR A 66 -10.12 2.57 3.20
CA TYR A 66 -9.05 2.12 4.08
C TYR A 66 -8.50 3.27 4.93
N ALA A 67 -8.08 2.94 6.15
CA ALA A 67 -7.15 3.77 6.92
C ALA A 67 -5.78 3.10 6.92
N VAL A 68 -4.74 3.89 6.63
CA VAL A 68 -3.36 3.43 6.48
C VAL A 68 -2.48 4.31 7.37
N VAL A 69 -1.63 3.70 8.19
CA VAL A 69 -0.58 4.42 8.93
C VAL A 69 0.65 4.52 8.04
N ARG A 70 1.15 5.74 7.84
CA ARG A 70 2.37 5.99 7.06
C ARG A 70 3.62 5.61 7.86
N ASP A 71 4.58 4.98 7.20
CA ASP A 71 5.79 4.47 7.86
C ASP A 71 6.76 5.59 8.27
N ASP A 72 6.71 6.75 7.61
CA ASP A 72 7.68 7.83 7.80
C ASP A 72 7.38 8.72 9.03
N ASP A 73 6.12 9.07 9.24
CA ASP A 73 5.68 9.99 10.29
C ASP A 73 4.58 9.44 11.21
N GLY A 74 4.10 8.22 10.94
CA GLY A 74 3.05 7.56 11.73
C GLY A 74 1.66 8.20 11.59
N THR A 75 1.47 9.13 10.65
CA THR A 75 0.17 9.75 10.40
C THR A 75 -0.80 8.76 9.74
N VAL A 76 -2.10 8.99 9.94
CA VAL A 76 -3.15 8.18 9.32
C VAL A 76 -3.63 8.87 8.05
N THR A 77 -3.48 8.18 6.92
CA THR A 77 -4.05 8.56 5.63
C THR A 77 -5.26 7.68 5.32
N PHE A 78 -6.28 8.26 4.71
CA PHE A 78 -7.41 7.51 4.18
C PHE A 78 -7.25 7.32 2.67
N ALA A 79 -7.47 6.10 2.19
CA ALA A 79 -7.26 5.74 0.79
C ALA A 79 -8.36 4.82 0.25
N ASN A 80 -8.50 4.80 -1.06
CA ASN A 80 -9.28 3.79 -1.78
C ASN A 80 -8.36 2.74 -2.39
N GLU A 81 -8.93 1.58 -2.72
CA GLU A 81 -8.21 0.45 -3.30
C GLU A 81 -7.39 0.83 -4.55
N LYS A 82 -7.92 1.73 -5.38
CA LYS A 82 -7.24 2.22 -6.58
C LYS A 82 -5.95 3.01 -6.30
N GLN A 83 -5.75 3.44 -5.06
CA GLN A 83 -4.61 4.23 -4.62
C GLN A 83 -3.58 3.39 -3.85
N LEU A 84 -3.85 2.10 -3.63
CA LEU A 84 -3.03 1.21 -2.84
C LEU A 84 -2.40 0.14 -3.73
N HIS A 85 -1.08 -0.02 -3.62
CA HIS A 85 -0.35 -1.05 -4.35
C HIS A 85 0.29 -2.01 -3.36
N THR A 86 -0.06 -3.28 -3.42
CA THR A 86 0.59 -4.32 -2.61
C THR A 86 1.92 -4.74 -3.23
N ALA A 87 2.91 -5.00 -2.39
CA ALA A 87 4.13 -5.66 -2.82
C ALA A 87 3.84 -7.16 -3.07
N THR A 88 3.82 -7.60 -4.33
CA THR A 88 3.80 -9.04 -4.64
C THR A 88 5.21 -9.57 -4.41
N THR A 89 5.39 -10.43 -3.40
CA THR A 89 6.66 -11.12 -3.17
C THR A 89 6.86 -12.15 -4.29
N ASP A 90 7.66 -11.80 -5.30
CA ASP A 90 8.15 -12.78 -6.26
C ASP A 90 9.24 -13.63 -5.59
N ASN A 91 8.88 -14.84 -5.15
CA ASN A 91 9.80 -15.81 -4.59
C ASN A 91 10.69 -16.50 -5.66
N SER A 92 10.73 -16.05 -6.91
CA SER A 92 11.56 -16.67 -7.96
C SER A 92 13.05 -16.28 -7.89
N LYS A 93 13.69 -16.50 -6.74
CA LYS A 93 15.15 -16.40 -6.62
C LYS A 93 15.76 -17.67 -6.01
N GLY A 94 16.07 -18.60 -6.92
CA GLY A 94 17.23 -19.49 -6.86
C GLY A 94 17.09 -20.76 -6.02
N ASP A 95 16.65 -21.85 -6.65
CA ASP A 95 17.23 -23.15 -6.30
C ASP A 95 18.73 -23.07 -6.68
N PRO A 96 19.68 -23.21 -5.74
CA PRO A 96 21.05 -23.50 -6.12
C PRO A 96 21.05 -24.90 -6.74
N ASP A 97 21.50 -24.98 -7.98
CA ASP A 97 21.81 -26.21 -8.69
C ASP A 97 22.61 -27.15 -7.76
N PRO A 98 22.06 -28.30 -7.32
CA PRO A 98 22.84 -29.27 -6.57
C PRO A 98 23.85 -29.91 -7.52
N GLN A 99 25.12 -29.78 -7.15
CA GLN A 99 26.32 -30.22 -7.86
C GLN A 99 26.23 -31.59 -8.56
#